data_AF-A0A9E7B5Z6-F1
#
_entry.id   AF-A0A9E7B5Z6-F1
#
_cell.length_a   1.000
_cell.length_b   1.000
_cell.length_c   1.000
_cell.angle_alpha   90.00
_cell.angle_beta   90.00
_cell.angle_gamma   90.00
#
_symmetry.space_group_name_H-M   'P 1'
#
loop_
_entity.id
_entity.type
_entity.pdbx_description
1 polymer ?
#
loop_
_entity_poly.entity_id
_entity_poly.type
_entity_poly.pdbx_seq_one_letter_code
_entity_poly.pdbx_strand_id
1 'polypeptide(L)'
;MNLPVADLVVFIIITLGNVLFGASFFYKNKTSDQFTSGGGKLPSWVVGMSIFATFVSSISFLALPGKAYVSNWNALVFSFAIPIAAIMAVKFFVPLYRGIGSISAYNYLEVRFGTWARIYASVCYILTQMMRTGAILLLLALPLNALFGWNIKTIIIITGIAVTVYSMLGGIQAVVWTDAVQGIVLIVGALTCAIVLTFSMPEGPGQVFEIAAANQKFSLGSFG
;
A
#
# COMPACT_ATOMS: atom_id res chain seq x y z
N MET A 1 -5.71 -28.74 7.48
CA MET A 1 -6.13 -27.66 6.58
C MET A 1 -7.64 -27.58 6.62
N ASN A 2 -8.21 -26.63 7.37
CA ASN A 2 -9.66 -26.41 7.43
C ASN A 2 -9.92 -24.90 7.25
N LEU A 3 -9.62 -24.36 6.08
CA LEU A 3 -10.21 -23.07 5.71
C LEU A 3 -11.64 -23.34 5.24
N PRO A 4 -12.65 -22.67 5.82
CA PRO A 4 -14.00 -22.72 5.32
C PRO A 4 -14.02 -22.41 3.82
N VAL A 5 -14.82 -23.15 3.05
CA VAL A 5 -15.01 -22.90 1.60
C VAL A 5 -15.41 -21.43 1.35
N ALA A 6 -16.13 -20.83 2.30
CA ALA A 6 -16.49 -19.41 2.29
C ALA A 6 -15.26 -18.49 2.16
N ASP A 7 -14.18 -18.74 2.89
CA ASP A 7 -12.97 -17.88 2.88
C ASP A 7 -12.26 -17.94 1.53
N LEU A 8 -12.21 -19.13 0.92
CA LEU A 8 -11.66 -19.32 -0.42
C LEU A 8 -12.50 -18.58 -1.47
N VAL A 9 -13.84 -18.66 -1.36
CA VAL A 9 -14.75 -17.97 -2.28
C VAL A 9 -14.58 -16.45 -2.16
N VAL A 10 -14.53 -15.91 -0.94
CA VAL A 10 -14.29 -14.48 -0.70
C VAL A 10 -12.95 -14.04 -1.28
N PHE A 11 -11.88 -14.81 -1.05
CA PHE A 11 -10.56 -14.54 -1.61
C PHE A 11 -10.61 -14.46 -3.15
N ILE A 12 -11.17 -15.46 -3.81
CA ILE A 12 -11.27 -15.50 -5.27
C ILE A 12 -12.10 -14.33 -5.80
N ILE A 13 -13.23 -14.01 -5.17
CA ILE A 13 -14.09 -12.88 -5.57
C ILE A 13 -13.33 -11.56 -5.46
N ILE A 14 -12.61 -11.32 -4.37
CA ILE A 14 -11.85 -10.08 -4.19
C ILE A 14 -10.70 -9.99 -5.20
N THR A 15 -9.95 -11.08 -5.41
CA THR A 15 -8.82 -11.09 -6.34
C THR A 15 -9.28 -10.91 -7.79
N LEU A 16 -10.26 -11.69 -8.26
CA LEU A 16 -10.79 -11.56 -9.61
C LEU A 16 -11.53 -10.25 -9.80
N GLY A 17 -12.31 -9.82 -8.81
CA GLY A 17 -13.02 -8.55 -8.83
C GLY A 17 -12.07 -7.37 -9.02
N ASN A 18 -10.92 -7.37 -8.34
CA ASN A 18 -9.89 -6.34 -8.52
C ASN A 18 -9.31 -6.33 -9.95
N VAL A 19 -8.95 -7.50 -10.48
CA VAL A 19 -8.39 -7.61 -11.84
C VAL A 19 -9.41 -7.16 -12.89
N LEU A 20 -10.66 -7.61 -12.78
CA LEU A 20 -11.74 -7.25 -13.69
C LEU A 20 -12.11 -5.77 -13.59
N PHE A 21 -12.18 -5.23 -12.38
CA PHE A 21 -12.44 -3.81 -12.16
C PHE A 21 -11.33 -2.96 -12.76
N GLY A 22 -10.06 -3.30 -12.55
CA GLY A 22 -8.93 -2.61 -13.17
C GLY A 22 -8.95 -2.71 -14.70
N ALA A 23 -9.20 -3.90 -15.25
CA ALA A 23 -9.28 -4.14 -16.69
C ALA A 23 -10.48 -3.42 -17.35
N SER A 24 -11.56 -3.13 -16.61
CA SER A 24 -12.74 -2.43 -17.15
C SER A 24 -12.43 -1.01 -17.66
N PHE A 25 -11.34 -0.39 -17.18
CA PHE A 25 -10.89 0.92 -17.61
C PHE A 25 -10.11 0.90 -18.93
N PHE A 26 -9.78 -0.28 -19.47
CA PHE A 26 -9.05 -0.45 -20.73
C PHE A 26 -9.67 0.35 -21.89
N TYR A 27 -11.00 0.32 -22.01
CA TYR A 27 -11.70 1.02 -23.11
C TYR A 27 -11.79 2.54 -22.93
N LYS A 28 -11.45 3.08 -21.76
CA LYS A 28 -11.56 4.51 -21.44
C LYS A 28 -10.27 5.31 -21.70
N ASN A 29 -9.13 4.64 -21.86
CA ASN A 29 -7.82 5.30 -22.06
C ASN A 29 -7.43 5.29 -23.54
N LYS A 30 -7.75 6.37 -24.27
CA LYS A 30 -7.40 6.48 -25.71
C LYS A 30 -6.24 7.43 -26.00
N THR A 31 -5.73 8.14 -24.98
CA THR A 31 -4.66 9.13 -25.12
C THR A 31 -3.62 8.99 -24.00
N SER A 32 -2.37 9.39 -24.26
CA SER A 32 -1.27 9.32 -23.27
C SER A 32 -1.57 10.14 -22.01
N ASP A 33 -2.23 11.29 -22.16
CA ASP A 33 -2.64 12.11 -20.99
C ASP A 33 -3.66 11.38 -20.11
N GLN A 34 -4.68 10.74 -20.69
CA GLN A 34 -5.61 9.91 -19.93
C GLN A 34 -4.90 8.74 -19.24
N PHE A 35 -3.92 8.12 -19.91
CA PHE A 35 -3.17 7.01 -19.35
C PHE A 35 -2.29 7.40 -18.15
N THR A 36 -1.63 8.57 -18.21
CA THR A 36 -0.63 8.98 -17.22
C THR A 36 -1.16 9.95 -16.15
N SER A 37 -2.14 10.80 -16.46
CA SER A 37 -2.71 11.80 -15.54
C SER A 37 -4.18 11.55 -15.17
N GLY A 38 -4.85 10.59 -15.83
CA GLY A 38 -6.30 10.37 -15.67
C GLY A 38 -7.14 11.51 -16.24
N GLY A 39 -6.54 12.36 -17.09
CA GLY A 39 -7.19 13.54 -17.68
C GLY A 39 -7.61 14.60 -16.66
N GLY A 40 -7.02 14.59 -15.45
CA GLY A 40 -7.30 15.56 -14.39
C GLY A 40 -8.70 15.47 -13.75
N LYS A 41 -9.48 14.41 -14.02
CA LYS A 41 -10.89 14.28 -13.60
C LYS A 41 -11.10 13.36 -12.39
N LEU A 42 -10.03 12.92 -11.73
CA LEU A 42 -10.12 12.04 -10.58
C LEU A 42 -10.67 12.78 -9.34
N PRO A 43 -11.70 12.27 -8.65
CA PRO A 43 -12.20 12.87 -7.43
C PRO A 43 -11.10 12.93 -6.35
N SER A 44 -11.03 14.04 -5.61
CA SER A 44 -9.98 14.28 -4.62
C SER A 44 -9.88 13.20 -3.54
N TRP A 45 -11.02 12.63 -3.12
CA TRP A 45 -11.05 11.55 -2.12
C TRP A 45 -10.44 10.25 -2.67
N VAL A 46 -10.64 9.94 -3.96
CA VAL A 46 -10.09 8.76 -4.63
C VAL A 46 -8.57 8.88 -4.73
N VAL A 47 -8.09 10.07 -5.11
CA VAL A 47 -6.65 10.38 -5.14
C VAL A 47 -6.05 10.28 -3.74
N GLY A 48 -6.68 10.88 -2.73
CA GLY A 48 -6.20 10.82 -1.35
C GLY A 48 -6.13 9.39 -0.81
N MET A 49 -7.17 8.59 -1.06
CA MET A 49 -7.20 7.18 -0.64
C MET A 49 -6.19 6.32 -1.40
N SER A 50 -5.97 6.56 -2.70
CA SER A 50 -4.93 5.86 -3.45
C SER A 50 -3.52 6.20 -2.97
N ILE A 51 -3.25 7.48 -2.66
CA ILE A 51 -1.97 7.88 -2.05
C ILE A 51 -1.79 7.13 -0.73
N PHE A 52 -2.81 7.13 0.13
CA PHE A 52 -2.78 6.39 1.39
C PHE A 52 -2.53 4.88 1.18
N ALA A 53 -3.28 4.24 0.29
CA ALA A 53 -3.12 2.82 -0.03
C ALA A 53 -1.74 2.51 -0.62
N THR A 54 -1.15 3.43 -1.38
CA THR A 54 0.23 3.31 -1.87
C THR A 54 1.25 3.30 -0.71
N PHE A 55 0.99 4.01 0.38
CA PHE A 55 1.83 3.96 1.59
C PHE A 55 1.58 2.70 2.42
N VAL A 56 0.33 2.22 2.47
CA VAL A 56 -0.06 1.05 3.27
C VAL A 56 -0.02 -0.21 2.41
N SER A 57 1.06 -0.99 2.57
CA SER A 57 1.26 -2.24 1.82
C SER A 57 1.27 -3.47 2.74
N SER A 58 1.46 -4.66 2.17
CA SER A 58 1.69 -5.90 2.94
C SER A 58 2.85 -5.77 3.94
N ILE A 59 3.84 -4.91 3.67
CA ILE A 59 4.89 -4.56 4.64
C ILE A 59 4.25 -3.94 5.88
N SER A 60 3.46 -2.88 5.70
CA SER A 60 2.83 -2.18 6.82
C SER A 60 1.84 -3.09 7.56
N PHE A 61 1.06 -3.89 6.83
CA PHE A 61 0.00 -4.72 7.41
C PHE A 61 0.52 -5.94 8.21
N LEU A 62 1.64 -6.54 7.80
CA LEU A 62 2.20 -7.73 8.48
C LEU A 62 3.42 -7.40 9.32
N ALA A 63 4.35 -6.59 8.79
CA ALA A 63 5.62 -6.34 9.45
C ALA A 63 5.47 -5.41 10.66
N LEU A 64 4.57 -4.41 10.64
CA LEU A 64 4.40 -3.51 11.79
C LEU A 64 3.74 -4.22 12.99
N PRO A 65 2.63 -4.97 12.84
CA PRO A 65 2.11 -5.78 13.94
C PRO A 65 3.11 -6.85 14.40
N GLY A 66 3.83 -7.49 13.46
CA GLY A 66 4.88 -8.45 13.80
C GLY A 66 6.02 -7.82 14.60
N LYS A 67 6.45 -6.60 14.24
CA LYS A 67 7.42 -5.82 15.03
C LYS A 67 6.86 -5.46 16.40
N ALA A 68 5.62 -5.00 16.50
CA ALA A 68 4.99 -4.70 17.79
C ALA A 68 4.87 -5.96 18.68
N TYR A 69 4.62 -7.12 18.09
CA TYR A 69 4.59 -8.40 18.78
C TYR A 69 5.97 -8.81 19.30
N VAL A 70 7.02 -8.74 18.48
CA VAL A 70 8.39 -9.13 18.87
C VAL A 70 9.00 -8.12 19.84
N SER A 71 8.83 -6.82 19.60
CA SER A 71 9.37 -5.74 20.42
C SER A 71 8.27 -4.93 21.12
N ASN A 72 7.96 -3.73 20.60
CA ASN A 72 7.10 -2.71 21.20
C ASN A 72 6.63 -1.69 20.13
N TRP A 73 6.02 -0.59 20.58
CA TRP A 73 5.46 0.47 19.75
C TRP A 73 6.49 1.47 19.21
N ASN A 74 7.79 1.27 19.36
CA ASN A 74 8.79 2.20 18.81
C ASN A 74 8.61 2.45 17.29
N ALA A 75 8.20 1.45 16.51
CA ALA A 75 7.94 1.63 15.08
C ALA A 75 6.77 2.61 14.78
N LEU A 76 5.87 2.83 15.74
CA LEU A 76 4.77 3.80 15.64
C LEU A 76 5.30 5.24 15.56
N VAL A 77 6.46 5.53 16.18
CA VAL A 77 7.04 6.88 16.22
C VAL A 77 7.26 7.44 14.82
N PHE A 78 7.73 6.61 13.89
CA PHE A 78 7.89 7.00 12.48
C PHE A 78 6.55 7.39 11.83
N SER A 79 5.45 6.75 12.22
CA SER A 79 4.12 7.03 11.68
C SER A 79 3.63 8.42 12.06
N PHE A 80 4.03 8.96 13.23
CA PHE A 80 3.69 10.33 13.62
C PHE A 80 4.37 11.40 12.77
N ALA A 81 5.49 11.09 12.11
CA ALA A 81 6.14 12.01 11.19
C ALA A 81 5.38 12.15 9.85
N ILE A 82 4.59 11.14 9.47
CA ILE A 82 3.92 11.09 8.16
C ILE A 82 2.90 12.24 7.98
N PRO A 83 1.97 12.53 8.92
CA PRO A 83 1.05 13.66 8.79
C PRO A 83 1.77 15.02 8.65
N ILE A 84 2.84 15.24 9.42
CA ILE A 84 3.62 16.47 9.38
C ILE A 84 4.30 16.61 8.00
N ALA A 85 4.93 15.53 7.52
CA ALA A 85 5.54 15.49 6.20
C ALA A 85 4.50 15.73 5.09
N ALA A 86 3.30 15.18 5.21
CA ALA A 86 2.21 15.40 4.26
C ALA A 86 1.76 16.88 4.21
N ILE A 87 1.62 17.54 5.36
CA ILE A 87 1.29 18.98 5.42
C ILE A 87 2.38 19.81 4.73
N MET A 88 3.66 19.51 5.01
CA MET A 88 4.77 20.19 4.36
C MET A 88 4.81 19.93 2.84
N ALA A 89 4.56 18.68 2.42
CA ALA A 89 4.48 18.30 1.01
C ALA A 89 3.40 19.11 0.29
N VAL A 90 2.20 19.18 0.86
CA VAL A 90 1.07 19.94 0.28
C VAL A 90 1.36 21.44 0.23
N LYS A 91 1.98 22.00 1.28
CA LYS A 91 2.24 23.45 1.34
C LYS A 91 3.36 23.91 0.41
N PHE A 92 4.45 23.15 0.31
CA PHE A 92 5.67 23.60 -0.36
C PHE A 92 5.94 22.89 -1.69
N PHE A 93 5.71 21.59 -1.77
CA PHE A 93 6.09 20.79 -2.93
C PHE A 93 4.98 20.69 -3.97
N VAL A 94 3.72 20.56 -3.56
CA VAL A 94 2.59 20.48 -4.50
C VAL A 94 2.49 21.73 -5.40
N PRO A 95 2.57 22.98 -4.89
CA PRO A 95 2.54 24.17 -5.75
C PRO A 95 3.72 24.20 -6.73
N LEU A 96 4.91 23.82 -6.26
CA LEU A 96 6.13 23.74 -7.07
C LEU A 96 5.95 22.77 -8.25
N TYR A 97 5.55 21.53 -7.99
CA TYR A 97 5.41 20.51 -9.04
C TYR A 97 4.26 20.80 -9.99
N ARG A 98 3.14 21.35 -9.50
CA ARG A 98 2.02 21.75 -10.37
C ARG A 98 2.39 22.92 -11.30
N GLY A 99 3.27 23.83 -10.87
CA GLY A 99 3.73 24.96 -11.69
C GLY A 99 4.60 24.57 -12.89
N ILE A 100 5.24 23.40 -12.87
CA ILE A 100 6.14 22.94 -13.95
C ILE A 100 5.35 22.37 -15.14
N GLY A 101 4.11 21.93 -14.92
CA GLY A 101 3.27 21.35 -15.97
C GLY A 101 3.76 20.00 -16.52
N SER A 102 4.72 19.36 -15.84
CA SER A 102 5.22 18.02 -16.19
C SER A 102 4.61 16.96 -15.28
N ILE A 103 4.24 15.83 -15.88
CA ILE A 103 3.73 14.67 -15.15
C ILE A 103 4.83 13.99 -14.32
N SER A 104 6.08 14.02 -14.80
CA SER A 104 7.21 13.49 -14.04
C SER A 104 7.72 14.51 -13.03
N ALA A 105 7.74 14.13 -11.75
CA ALA A 105 8.35 14.92 -10.68
C ALA A 105 9.85 15.17 -10.94
N TYR A 106 10.56 14.20 -11.54
CA TYR A 106 11.99 14.32 -11.84
C TYR A 106 12.31 15.36 -12.91
N ASN A 107 11.31 15.82 -13.67
CA ASN A 107 11.49 16.93 -14.62
C ASN A 107 11.91 18.22 -13.90
N TYR A 108 11.48 18.41 -12.65
CA TYR A 108 11.96 19.54 -11.85
C TYR A 108 13.48 19.54 -11.70
N LEU A 109 14.07 18.36 -11.47
CA LEU A 109 15.52 18.23 -11.32
C LEU A 109 16.26 18.53 -12.62
N GLU A 110 15.66 18.17 -13.76
CA GLU A 110 16.21 18.54 -15.07
C GLU A 110 16.21 20.05 -15.28
N VAL A 111 15.09 20.72 -15.01
CA VAL A 111 14.98 22.18 -15.13
C VAL A 111 15.95 22.89 -14.19
N ARG A 112 16.19 22.34 -12.98
CA ARG A 112 17.00 23.01 -11.96
C ARG A 112 18.50 22.72 -12.04
N PHE A 113 18.89 21.50 -12.42
CA PHE A 113 20.26 20.98 -12.32
C PHE A 113 20.78 20.33 -13.61
N GLY A 114 19.91 20.14 -14.62
CA GLY A 114 20.23 19.49 -15.89
C GLY A 114 19.85 18.02 -15.96
N THR A 115 19.90 17.46 -17.16
CA THR A 115 19.38 16.11 -17.48
C THR A 115 20.03 14.99 -16.66
N TRP A 116 21.31 15.13 -16.27
CA TRP A 116 22.00 14.14 -15.45
C TRP A 116 21.30 13.91 -14.10
N ALA A 117 20.77 14.96 -13.47
CA ALA A 117 20.10 14.87 -12.18
C ALA A 117 18.76 14.14 -12.29
N ARG A 118 18.02 14.37 -13.38
CA ARG A 118 16.79 13.61 -13.69
C ARG A 118 17.08 12.15 -13.88
N ILE A 119 18.10 11.81 -14.69
CA ILE A 119 18.47 10.41 -14.96
C ILE A 119 18.86 9.72 -13.65
N TYR A 120 19.75 10.33 -12.88
CA TYR A 120 20.21 9.78 -11.61
C TYR A 120 19.04 9.50 -10.65
N ALA A 121 18.19 10.50 -10.39
CA ALA A 121 17.07 10.34 -9.47
C ALA A 121 16.03 9.31 -9.97
N SER A 122 15.76 9.30 -11.28
CA SER A 122 14.81 8.34 -11.87
C SER A 122 15.33 6.91 -11.77
N VAL A 123 16.61 6.67 -12.03
CA VAL A 123 17.24 5.34 -11.91
C VAL A 123 17.20 4.85 -10.46
N CYS A 124 17.63 5.69 -9.50
CA CYS A 124 17.57 5.34 -8.08
C CYS A 124 16.14 5.02 -7.62
N TYR A 125 15.15 5.76 -8.11
CA TYR A 125 13.75 5.49 -7.79
C TYR A 125 13.27 4.16 -8.36
N ILE A 126 13.56 3.87 -9.64
CA ILE A 126 13.16 2.60 -10.29
C ILE A 126 13.77 1.42 -9.53
N LEU A 127 15.07 1.48 -9.20
CA LEU A 127 15.74 0.42 -8.44
C LEU A 127 15.11 0.21 -7.06
N THR A 128 14.83 1.31 -6.34
CA THR A 128 14.16 1.26 -5.04
C THR A 128 12.76 0.64 -5.15
N GLN A 129 12.01 1.00 -6.20
CA GLN A 129 10.66 0.50 -6.41
C GLN A 129 10.65 -0.98 -6.82
N MET A 130 11.65 -1.44 -7.58
CA MET A 130 11.84 -2.86 -7.89
C MET A 130 12.07 -3.68 -6.62
N MET A 131 12.99 -3.24 -5.75
CA MET A 131 13.26 -3.90 -4.47
C MET A 131 12.01 -3.93 -3.57
N ARG A 132 11.32 -2.79 -3.46
CA ARG A 132 10.09 -2.67 -2.67
C ARG A 132 8.99 -3.61 -3.18
N THR A 133 8.79 -3.68 -4.49
CA THR A 133 7.75 -4.54 -5.09
C THR A 133 8.05 -6.01 -4.84
N GLY A 134 9.31 -6.43 -4.94
CA GLY A 134 9.73 -7.80 -4.58
C GLY A 134 9.42 -8.16 -3.12
N ALA A 135 9.71 -7.25 -2.19
CA ALA A 135 9.38 -7.45 -0.78
C ALA A 135 7.87 -7.55 -0.52
N ILE A 136 7.06 -6.71 -1.20
CA ILE A 136 5.59 -6.75 -1.09
C ILE A 136 5.05 -8.09 -1.59
N LEU A 137 5.50 -8.57 -2.76
CA LEU A 137 5.06 -9.85 -3.32
C LEU A 137 5.41 -11.03 -2.42
N LEU A 138 6.61 -11.04 -1.84
CA LEU A 138 7.02 -12.07 -0.89
C LEU A 138 6.14 -12.05 0.38
N LEU A 139 5.97 -10.88 0.98
CA LEU A 139 5.16 -10.74 2.20
C LEU A 139 3.68 -11.05 1.97
N LEU A 140 3.16 -10.84 0.77
CA LEU A 140 1.83 -11.29 0.38
C LEU A 140 1.77 -12.82 0.22
N ALA A 141 2.81 -13.45 -0.33
CA ALA A 141 2.83 -14.89 -0.56
C ALA A 141 2.97 -15.72 0.72
N LEU A 142 3.63 -15.21 1.77
CA LEU A 142 3.84 -15.93 3.03
C LEU A 142 2.52 -16.30 3.74
N PRO A 143 1.56 -15.37 3.99
CA PRO A 143 0.26 -15.74 4.54
C PRO A 143 -0.52 -16.70 3.64
N LEU A 144 -0.48 -16.51 2.32
CA LEU A 144 -1.19 -17.39 1.39
C LEU A 144 -0.63 -18.82 1.42
N ASN A 145 0.68 -18.98 1.56
CA ASN A 145 1.29 -20.28 1.79
C ASN A 145 0.87 -20.88 3.14
N ALA A 146 0.87 -20.10 4.22
CA ALA A 146 0.47 -20.56 5.54
C ALA A 146 -1.03 -20.97 5.61
N LEU A 147 -1.88 -20.24 4.91
CA LEU A 147 -3.33 -20.45 4.86
C LEU A 147 -3.73 -21.59 3.92
N PHE A 148 -3.25 -21.55 2.67
CA PHE A 148 -3.69 -22.45 1.60
C PHE A 148 -2.70 -23.58 1.28
N GLY A 149 -1.48 -23.55 1.82
CA GLY A 149 -0.41 -24.50 1.50
C GLY A 149 0.19 -24.30 0.10
N TRP A 150 -0.19 -23.23 -0.62
CA TRP A 150 0.24 -22.99 -1.99
C TRP A 150 1.71 -22.61 -2.08
N ASN A 151 2.38 -23.05 -3.16
CA ASN A 151 3.80 -22.76 -3.35
C ASN A 151 4.05 -21.24 -3.48
N ILE A 152 4.98 -20.72 -2.67
CA ILE A 152 5.34 -19.28 -2.63
C ILE A 152 5.75 -18.76 -4.02
N LYS A 153 6.57 -19.52 -4.77
CA LYS A 153 7.04 -19.08 -6.10
C LYS A 153 5.87 -18.94 -7.07
N THR A 154 4.96 -19.91 -7.05
CA THR A 154 3.75 -19.89 -7.90
C THR A 154 2.86 -18.71 -7.57
N ILE A 155 2.63 -18.42 -6.28
CA ILE A 155 1.85 -17.24 -5.85
C ILE A 155 2.48 -15.97 -6.42
N ILE A 156 3.78 -15.74 -6.17
CA ILE A 156 4.49 -14.53 -6.62
C ILE A 156 4.37 -14.34 -8.13
N ILE A 157 4.61 -15.39 -8.92
CA ILE A 157 4.57 -15.32 -10.39
C ILE A 157 3.16 -14.98 -10.87
N ILE A 158 2.14 -15.70 -10.38
CA ILE A 158 0.75 -15.48 -10.81
C ILE A 158 0.27 -14.09 -10.42
N THR A 159 0.49 -13.67 -9.17
CA THR A 159 0.05 -12.34 -8.72
C THR A 159 0.82 -11.24 -9.43
N GLY A 160 2.12 -11.41 -9.66
CA GLY A 160 2.95 -10.44 -10.37
C GLY A 160 2.50 -10.24 -11.81
N ILE A 161 2.22 -11.33 -12.53
CA ILE A 161 1.69 -11.27 -13.90
C ILE A 161 0.31 -10.61 -13.91
N ALA A 162 -0.60 -11.04 -13.03
CA ALA A 162 -1.95 -10.48 -12.96
C ALA A 162 -1.92 -8.95 -12.70
N VAL A 163 -1.11 -8.52 -11.73
CA VAL A 163 -0.95 -7.10 -11.40
C VAL A 163 -0.35 -6.31 -12.55
N THR A 164 0.66 -6.86 -13.21
CA THR A 164 1.29 -6.24 -14.38
C THR A 164 0.29 -6.08 -15.51
N VAL A 165 -0.50 -7.11 -15.82
CA VAL A 165 -1.49 -7.07 -16.90
C VAL A 165 -2.56 -6.01 -16.64
N TYR A 166 -3.23 -6.01 -15.48
CA TYR A 166 -4.31 -5.04 -15.28
C TYR A 166 -3.78 -3.61 -15.14
N SER A 167 -2.60 -3.41 -14.56
CA SER A 167 -2.00 -2.07 -14.44
C SER A 167 -1.58 -1.50 -15.79
N MET A 168 -1.05 -2.34 -16.68
CA MET A 168 -0.73 -1.95 -18.06
C MET A 168 -1.99 -1.64 -18.87
N LEU A 169 -3.08 -2.40 -18.69
CA LEU A 169 -4.32 -2.20 -19.45
C LEU A 169 -5.13 -1.00 -18.92
N GLY A 170 -5.18 -0.80 -17.61
CA GLY A 170 -6.07 0.15 -16.96
C GLY A 170 -5.54 1.57 -16.80
N GLY A 171 -4.22 1.78 -16.94
CA GLY A 171 -3.59 3.09 -16.75
C GLY A 171 -3.76 3.67 -15.34
N ILE A 172 -3.35 4.93 -15.14
CA ILE A 172 -3.37 5.55 -13.80
C ILE A 172 -4.79 5.63 -13.21
N GLN A 173 -5.81 5.83 -14.04
CA GLN A 173 -7.18 5.91 -13.56
C GLN A 173 -7.63 4.59 -12.94
N ALA A 174 -7.34 3.45 -13.57
CA ALA A 174 -7.65 2.14 -12.97
C ALA A 174 -6.91 1.95 -11.66
N VAL A 175 -5.61 2.24 -11.64
CA VAL A 175 -4.75 2.07 -10.47
C VAL A 175 -5.28 2.87 -9.29
N VAL A 176 -5.58 4.16 -9.47
CA VAL A 176 -6.06 5.02 -8.39
C VAL A 176 -7.41 4.54 -7.85
N TRP A 177 -8.31 4.08 -8.72
CA TRP A 177 -9.60 3.53 -8.28
C TRP A 177 -9.46 2.18 -7.57
N THR A 178 -8.65 1.25 -8.10
CA THR A 178 -8.38 -0.04 -7.44
C THR A 178 -7.73 0.17 -6.08
N ASP A 179 -6.77 1.09 -6.00
CA ASP A 179 -6.08 1.43 -4.75
C ASP A 179 -7.04 2.02 -3.73
N ALA A 180 -7.94 2.91 -4.15
CA ALA A 180 -8.89 3.52 -3.23
C ALA A 180 -9.82 2.47 -2.60
N VAL A 181 -10.34 1.54 -3.39
CA VAL A 181 -11.20 0.45 -2.89
C VAL A 181 -10.39 -0.50 -2.00
N GLN A 182 -9.19 -0.91 -2.42
CA GLN A 182 -8.34 -1.80 -1.62
C GLN A 182 -7.90 -1.15 -0.31
N GLY A 183 -7.60 0.15 -0.32
CA GLY A 183 -7.28 0.91 0.88
C GLY A 183 -8.40 0.86 1.90
N ILE A 184 -9.66 1.03 1.47
CA ILE A 184 -10.83 0.89 2.36
C ILE A 184 -10.94 -0.54 2.91
N VAL A 185 -10.81 -1.55 2.05
CA VAL A 185 -10.87 -2.97 2.47
C VAL A 185 -9.77 -3.27 3.50
N LEU A 186 -8.56 -2.76 3.31
CA LEU A 186 -7.44 -2.92 4.25
C LEU A 186 -7.72 -2.24 5.59
N ILE A 187 -8.24 -1.02 5.60
CA ILE A 187 -8.59 -0.30 6.84
C ILE A 187 -9.67 -1.06 7.60
N VAL A 188 -10.75 -1.45 6.93
CA VAL A 188 -11.86 -2.20 7.54
C VAL A 188 -11.34 -3.54 8.07
N GLY A 189 -10.51 -4.24 7.31
CA GLY A 189 -9.87 -5.49 7.74
C GLY A 189 -9.00 -5.31 8.98
N ALA A 190 -8.13 -4.30 9.00
CA ALA A 190 -7.28 -4.00 10.16
C ALA A 190 -8.11 -3.67 11.42
N LEU A 191 -9.11 -2.81 11.29
CA LEU A 191 -10.00 -2.44 12.40
C LEU A 191 -10.81 -3.64 12.90
N THR A 192 -11.32 -4.46 11.99
CA THR A 192 -12.07 -5.68 12.35
C THR A 192 -11.18 -6.66 13.09
N CYS A 193 -9.96 -6.91 12.61
CA CYS A 193 -8.99 -7.74 13.32
C CYS A 193 -8.68 -7.20 14.71
N ALA A 194 -8.42 -5.90 14.84
CA ALA A 194 -8.14 -5.28 16.14
C ALA A 194 -9.32 -5.43 17.12
N ILE A 195 -10.54 -5.15 16.68
CA ILE A 195 -11.76 -5.29 17.49
C ILE A 195 -11.96 -6.75 17.90
N VAL A 196 -11.95 -7.69 16.94
CA VAL A 196 -12.17 -9.11 17.23
C VAL A 196 -11.12 -9.63 18.20
N LEU A 197 -9.83 -9.34 17.99
CA LEU A 197 -8.77 -9.78 18.89
C LEU A 197 -8.92 -9.20 20.30
N THR A 198 -9.29 -7.92 20.43
CA THR A 198 -9.50 -7.30 21.74
C THR A 198 -10.69 -7.89 22.47
N PHE A 199 -11.83 -8.10 21.80
CA PHE A 199 -13.05 -8.61 22.44
C PHE A 199 -13.11 -10.13 22.59
N SER A 200 -12.23 -10.88 21.92
CA SER A 200 -12.15 -12.35 22.02
C SER A 200 -11.20 -12.84 23.11
N MET A 201 -10.64 -11.93 23.92
CA MET A 201 -9.77 -12.28 25.04
C MET A 201 -10.56 -13.03 26.13
N PRO A 202 -10.00 -14.11 26.73
CA PRO A 202 -10.68 -14.90 27.75
C PRO A 202 -11.20 -14.11 28.96
N GLU A 203 -10.46 -13.08 29.38
CA GLU A 203 -10.81 -12.24 30.55
C GLU A 203 -11.40 -10.88 30.13
N GLY A 204 -11.77 -10.74 28.85
CA GLY A 204 -12.35 -9.53 28.28
C GLY A 204 -11.33 -8.51 27.76
N PRO A 205 -11.80 -7.38 27.20
CA PRO A 205 -10.97 -6.40 26.48
C PRO A 205 -9.79 -5.81 27.25
N GLY A 206 -9.92 -5.67 28.58
CA GLY A 206 -8.87 -5.12 29.44
C GLY A 206 -7.60 -5.96 29.44
N GLN A 207 -7.73 -7.28 29.27
CA GLN A 207 -6.63 -8.23 29.31
C GLN A 207 -5.54 -7.92 28.27
N VAL A 208 -5.92 -7.41 27.09
CA VAL A 208 -4.94 -7.00 26.06
C VAL A 208 -4.02 -5.92 26.59
N PHE A 209 -4.58 -4.91 27.25
CA PHE A 209 -3.83 -3.76 27.75
C PHE A 209 -2.95 -4.14 28.93
N GLU A 210 -3.43 -5.03 29.81
CA GLU A 210 -2.65 -5.55 30.94
C GLU A 210 -1.45 -6.36 30.46
N ILE A 211 -1.66 -7.32 29.55
CA ILE A 211 -0.57 -8.13 28.97
C ILE A 211 0.43 -7.23 28.23
N ALA A 212 -0.07 -6.27 27.45
CA ALA A 212 0.77 -5.34 26.71
C ALA A 212 1.60 -4.45 27.65
N ALA A 213 1.02 -3.96 28.75
CA ALA A 213 1.72 -3.16 29.75
C ALA A 213 2.78 -3.99 30.49
N ALA A 214 2.44 -5.21 30.92
CA ALA A 214 3.36 -6.13 31.60
C ALA A 214 4.59 -6.46 30.73
N ASN A 215 4.40 -6.56 29.41
CA ASN A 215 5.47 -6.83 28.44
C ASN A 215 6.10 -5.56 27.84
N GLN A 216 5.84 -4.37 28.41
CA GLN A 216 6.41 -3.09 27.94
C GLN A 216 6.14 -2.79 26.45
N LYS A 217 5.02 -3.29 25.92
CA LYS A 217 4.66 -3.15 24.49
C LYS A 217 4.36 -1.71 24.08
N PHE A 218 3.87 -0.89 25.02
CA PHE A 218 3.58 0.53 24.78
C PHE A 218 4.82 1.43 24.78
N SER A 219 6.01 0.87 25.06
CA SER A 219 7.24 1.64 24.97
C SER A 219 7.49 2.15 23.56
N LEU A 220 7.80 3.44 23.43
CA LEU A 220 8.18 4.08 22.17
C LEU A 220 9.70 4.06 21.94
N GLY A 221 10.46 3.32 22.74
CA GLY A 221 11.92 3.31 22.73
C GLY A 221 12.53 4.45 23.56
N SER A 222 13.87 4.48 23.64
CA SER A 222 14.60 5.61 24.22
C SER A 222 14.84 6.68 23.14
N PHE A 223 15.05 7.93 23.56
CA PHE A 223 15.43 9.04 22.67
C PHE A 223 16.92 9.03 22.28
N GLY A 224 17.60 7.89 22.46
CA GLY A 224 19.06 7.82 22.60
C GLY A 224 19.40 7.65 24.06
#